data_AF-A0A0C9T730-F1
#
_entry.id   AF-A0A0C9T730-F1
#
_cell.length_a   1.000
_cell.length_b   1.000
_cell.length_c   1.000
_cell.angle_alpha   90.00
_cell.angle_beta   90.00
_cell.angle_gamma   90.00
#
_symmetry.space_group_name_H-M   'P 1'
#
loop_
_entity.id
_entity.type
_entity.pdbx_description
1 polymer ?
#
loop_
_entity_poly.entity_id
_entity_poly.type
_entity_poly.pdbx_seq_one_letter_code
_entity_poly.pdbx_strand_id
1 'polypeptide(L)'
;MFYRLSHLASQGYSGSYAKGKRIAFGEDIEDAFVFHAYTSQVGNDIATVAEPIVAVAAHGATIQETFTRVDVIEFEGKAYRRDIAHRYVVYTESYLTYVQAGISVEAGNELVQAIKSLVLTTRRSGDDADIGRYGGVFDPKAMGYKDPVLVGRMDGVGTKLCVAFDFGVHDTVGIGRHVCE
;
A
#
# COMPACT_ATOMS: atom_id res chain seq x y z
N MET A 1 16.69 4.27 19.72
CA MET A 1 15.30 4.81 19.63
C MET A 1 14.44 3.77 18.91
N PHE A 2 13.23 3.48 19.40
CA PHE A 2 12.35 2.45 18.84
C PHE A 2 11.24 3.10 18.03
N TYR A 3 10.96 2.55 16.85
CA TYR A 3 9.83 2.93 16.00
C TYR A 3 8.97 1.72 15.72
N ARG A 4 7.66 1.89 15.82
CA ARG A 4 6.70 0.85 15.48
C ARG A 4 5.58 1.43 14.66
N LEU A 5 5.36 0.85 13.48
CA LEU A 5 4.13 1.00 12.73
C LEU A 5 3.16 -0.08 13.20
N SER A 6 1.97 0.31 13.61
CA SER A 6 0.88 -0.60 13.95
C SER A 6 -0.31 -0.34 13.05
N HIS A 7 -0.79 -1.38 12.38
CA HIS A 7 -2.06 -1.34 11.66
C HIS A 7 -3.16 -1.88 12.55
N LEU A 8 -4.12 -1.02 12.86
CA LEU A 8 -5.33 -1.33 13.61
C LEU A 8 -6.50 -1.40 12.63
N ALA A 9 -7.30 -2.45 12.74
CA ALA A 9 -8.51 -2.64 11.94
C ALA A 9 -9.69 -3.01 12.83
N SER A 10 -10.91 -2.67 12.42
CA SER A 10 -12.14 -3.04 13.14
C SER A 10 -12.56 -4.47 12.85
N GLN A 11 -13.37 -5.03 13.75
CA GLN A 11 -13.94 -6.37 13.60
C GLN A 11 -14.74 -6.47 12.30
N GLY A 12 -14.60 -7.60 11.62
CA GLY A 12 -15.33 -7.91 10.40
C GLY A 12 -14.53 -7.77 9.10
N TYR A 13 -13.21 -7.51 9.11
CA TYR A 13 -12.40 -7.53 7.87
C TYR A 13 -12.10 -8.97 7.42
N SER A 14 -12.37 -9.40 6.18
CA SER A 14 -12.82 -8.66 4.98
C SER A 14 -14.34 -8.80 4.64
N GLY A 15 -15.19 -8.95 5.65
CA GLY A 15 -16.65 -9.16 5.62
C GLY A 15 -17.52 -7.89 5.70
N SER A 16 -18.57 -7.88 6.53
CA SER A 16 -19.54 -6.75 6.62
C SER A 16 -19.31 -5.88 7.86
N TYR A 17 -19.47 -4.56 7.75
CA TYR A 17 -19.08 -3.59 8.78
C TYR A 17 -20.21 -2.64 9.18
N ALA A 18 -20.25 -2.27 10.46
CA ALA A 18 -21.15 -1.24 10.97
C ALA A 18 -20.52 0.16 10.82
N LYS A 19 -21.24 1.08 10.16
CA LYS A 19 -20.85 2.49 10.02
C LYS A 19 -21.19 3.29 11.28
N GLY A 20 -20.52 4.44 11.48
CA GLY A 20 -20.82 5.39 12.55
C GLY A 20 -20.25 4.99 13.93
N LYS A 21 -19.29 4.07 13.97
CA LYS A 21 -18.61 3.71 15.21
C LYS A 21 -17.59 4.79 15.58
N ARG A 22 -17.49 5.12 16.87
CA ARG A 22 -16.56 6.14 17.37
C ARG A 22 -15.14 5.56 17.46
N ILE A 23 -14.15 6.35 17.04
CA ILE A 23 -12.73 6.12 17.28
C ILE A 23 -12.26 7.17 18.27
N ALA A 24 -11.80 6.72 19.44
CA ALA A 24 -11.26 7.59 20.47
C ALA A 24 -9.73 7.55 20.44
N PHE A 25 -9.12 8.73 20.45
CA PHE A 25 -7.68 8.93 20.57
C PHE A 25 -7.40 9.40 22.00
N GLY A 26 -6.58 8.66 22.77
CA GLY A 26 -6.17 9.07 24.11
C GLY A 26 -5.26 10.30 24.11
N GLU A 27 -5.10 10.93 25.28
CA GLU A 27 -4.35 12.19 25.44
C GLU A 27 -2.83 12.04 25.25
N ASP A 28 -2.26 10.84 25.42
CA ASP A 28 -0.81 10.54 25.34
C ASP A 28 -0.29 10.24 23.92
N ILE A 29 -0.88 10.82 22.88
CA ILE A 29 -0.48 10.63 21.46
C ILE A 29 0.56 11.67 20.98
N GLU A 30 1.05 12.57 21.84
CA GLU A 30 1.92 13.71 21.45
C GLU A 30 3.14 13.36 20.55
N ASP A 31 3.56 12.10 20.57
CA ASP A 31 4.70 11.53 19.83
C ASP A 31 4.30 10.35 18.91
N ALA A 32 3.08 10.35 18.36
CA ALA A 32 2.64 9.35 17.41
C ALA A 32 1.92 9.98 16.21
N PHE A 33 2.32 9.57 15.01
CA PHE A 33 1.62 9.95 13.78
C PHE A 33 0.49 8.95 13.54
N VAL A 34 -0.75 9.45 13.60
CA VAL A 34 -1.94 8.67 13.31
C VAL A 34 -2.43 9.00 11.90
N PHE A 35 -2.42 8.00 11.03
CA PHE A 35 -3.04 8.05 9.71
C PHE A 35 -4.33 7.25 9.76
N HIS A 36 -5.44 7.85 9.34
CA HIS A 36 -6.73 7.17 9.29
C HIS A 36 -7.37 7.33 7.91
N ALA A 37 -7.93 6.25 7.38
CA ALA A 37 -8.69 6.25 6.14
C ALA A 37 -10.13 5.77 6.40
N TYR A 38 -11.07 6.19 5.54
CA TYR A 38 -12.49 5.83 5.62
C TYR A 38 -13.20 6.26 6.92
N THR A 39 -12.78 7.39 7.46
CA THR A 39 -13.38 8.02 8.64
C THR A 39 -13.82 9.45 8.33
N SER A 40 -14.68 10.01 9.17
CA SER A 40 -15.13 11.40 9.11
C SER A 40 -15.13 12.01 10.50
N GLN A 41 -14.84 13.30 10.57
CA GLN A 41 -14.84 14.05 11.82
C GLN A 41 -16.28 14.34 12.24
N VAL A 42 -16.62 14.02 13.49
CA VAL A 42 -17.92 14.27 14.12
C VAL A 42 -17.68 14.99 15.44
N GLY A 43 -17.73 16.33 15.40
CA GLY A 43 -17.36 17.18 16.54
C GLY A 43 -15.86 17.06 16.86
N ASN A 44 -15.55 16.73 18.12
CA ASN A 44 -14.17 16.46 18.57
C ASN A 44 -13.74 15.01 18.35
N ASP A 45 -14.63 14.16 17.85
CA ASP A 45 -14.39 12.73 17.65
C ASP A 45 -14.22 12.39 16.17
N ILE A 46 -13.71 11.19 15.91
CA ILE A 46 -13.68 10.60 14.56
C ILE A 46 -14.66 9.41 14.53
N ALA A 47 -15.45 9.32 13.47
CA ALA A 47 -16.39 8.22 13.26
C ALA A 47 -16.07 7.43 11.98
N THR A 48 -16.39 6.14 11.99
CA THR A 48 -16.20 5.25 10.84
C THR A 48 -17.21 5.54 9.73
N VAL A 49 -16.75 5.73 8.50
CA VAL A 49 -17.59 5.94 7.30
C VAL A 49 -17.66 4.67 6.45
N ALA A 50 -16.55 3.93 6.41
CA ALA A 50 -16.44 2.57 5.91
C ALA A 50 -15.41 1.80 6.76
N GLU A 51 -14.75 0.79 6.19
CA GLU A 51 -13.70 0.01 6.84
C GLU A 51 -12.55 0.91 7.33
N PRO A 52 -12.44 1.19 8.64
CA PRO A 52 -11.45 2.14 9.12
C PRO A 52 -10.12 1.41 9.20
N ILE A 53 -9.17 1.87 8.41
CA ILE A 53 -7.77 1.50 8.57
C ILE A 53 -7.13 2.64 9.35
N VAL A 54 -6.68 2.33 10.56
CA VAL A 54 -5.89 3.26 11.37
C VAL A 54 -4.46 2.73 11.40
N ALA A 55 -3.55 3.47 10.78
CA ALA A 55 -2.11 3.22 10.84
C ALA A 55 -1.50 4.18 11.84
N VAL A 56 -0.76 3.65 12.81
CA VAL A 56 -0.18 4.40 13.90
C VAL A 56 1.31 4.19 13.87
N ALA A 57 2.07 5.26 13.64
CA ALA A 57 3.51 5.26 13.76
C ALA A 57 3.89 5.93 15.09
N ALA A 58 4.33 5.12 16.06
CA ALA A 58 4.76 5.60 17.37
C ALA A 58 6.28 5.45 17.53
N HIS A 59 6.91 6.40 18.21
CA HIS A 59 8.30 6.30 18.66
C HIS A 59 8.39 6.18 20.19
N GLY A 60 9.50 5.65 20.70
CA GLY A 60 9.73 5.50 22.13
C GLY A 60 11.18 5.17 22.47
N ALA A 61 11.58 5.38 23.72
CA ALA A 61 12.88 4.99 24.24
C ALA A 61 12.99 3.47 24.42
N THR A 62 11.86 2.77 24.59
CA THR A 62 11.79 1.30 24.63
C THR A 62 10.67 0.76 23.73
N ILE A 63 10.75 -0.51 23.34
CA ILE A 63 9.66 -1.17 22.59
C ILE A 63 8.36 -1.17 23.40
N GLN A 64 8.43 -1.38 24.72
CA GLN A 64 7.27 -1.42 25.60
C GLN A 64 6.52 -0.08 25.61
N GLU A 65 7.26 1.02 25.60
CA GLU A 65 6.71 2.37 25.50
C GLU A 65 5.98 2.58 24.16
N THR A 66 6.51 2.06 23.05
CA THR A 66 5.81 2.12 21.76
C THR A 66 4.52 1.29 21.73
N PHE A 67 4.40 0.23 22.55
CA PHE A 67 3.15 -0.52 22.71
C PHE A 67 2.11 0.31 23.46
N THR A 68 2.47 0.86 24.62
CA THR A 68 1.57 1.68 25.43
C THR A 68 1.00 2.86 24.63
N ARG A 69 1.83 3.52 23.80
CA ARG A 69 1.42 4.65 22.96
C ARG A 69 0.44 4.30 21.82
N VAL A 70 0.43 3.06 21.35
CA VAL A 70 -0.57 2.60 20.36
C VAL A 70 -1.84 2.11 21.05
N ASP A 71 -1.70 1.57 22.26
CA ASP A 71 -2.80 0.97 23.01
C ASP A 71 -3.85 2.00 23.46
N VAL A 72 -3.52 3.30 23.54
CA VAL A 72 -4.46 4.37 23.88
C VAL A 72 -5.51 4.68 22.80
N ILE A 73 -5.39 4.09 21.59
CA ILE A 73 -6.38 4.25 20.51
C ILE A 73 -7.44 3.17 20.68
N GLU A 74 -8.67 3.56 20.98
CA GLU A 74 -9.76 2.63 21.28
C GLU A 74 -10.91 2.76 20.26
N PHE A 75 -11.33 1.63 19.71
CA PHE A 75 -12.53 1.51 18.88
C PHE A 75 -13.08 0.07 18.93
N GLU A 76 -14.39 -0.05 18.70
CA GLU A 76 -15.10 -1.32 18.82
C GLU A 76 -14.53 -2.39 17.88
N GLY A 77 -14.14 -3.53 18.44
CA GLY A 77 -13.60 -4.64 17.65
C GLY A 77 -12.15 -4.45 17.20
N LYS A 78 -11.39 -3.54 17.84
CA LYS A 78 -9.96 -3.30 17.61
C LYS A 78 -9.17 -4.61 17.54
N ALA A 79 -8.58 -4.86 16.37
CA ALA A 79 -7.67 -5.96 16.14
C ALA A 79 -6.33 -5.43 15.60
N TYR A 80 -5.24 -5.93 16.17
CA TYR A 80 -3.90 -5.66 15.64
C TYR A 80 -3.63 -6.57 14.45
N ARG A 81 -3.38 -5.97 13.28
CA ARG A 81 -2.90 -6.71 12.11
C ARG A 81 -1.41 -7.01 12.25
N ARG A 82 -1.13 -8.07 13.02
CA ARG A 82 0.23 -8.57 13.26
C ARG A 82 0.84 -9.17 11.99
N ASP A 83 0.03 -9.61 11.04
CA ASP A 83 0.47 -10.16 9.75
C ASP A 83 1.11 -9.11 8.81
N ILE A 84 0.74 -7.83 8.94
CA ILE A 84 1.24 -6.73 8.10
C ILE A 84 2.40 -5.99 8.78
N ALA A 85 2.29 -5.76 10.10
CA ALA A 85 3.17 -4.85 10.83
C ALA A 85 4.23 -5.53 11.72
N HIS A 86 4.08 -6.80 12.07
CA HIS A 86 4.96 -7.45 13.07
C HIS A 86 6.38 -7.71 12.58
N ARG A 87 6.65 -7.59 11.28
CA ARG A 87 7.95 -7.97 10.71
C ARG A 87 9.04 -6.89 10.79
N TYR A 88 8.73 -5.69 11.25
CA TYR A 88 9.71 -4.59 11.26
C TYR A 88 9.71 -3.82 12.57
N VAL A 89 10.32 -4.41 13.62
CA VAL A 89 10.91 -3.61 14.69
C VAL A 89 12.27 -3.17 14.18
N VAL A 90 12.35 -1.94 13.66
CA VAL A 90 13.61 -1.38 13.18
C VAL A 90 14.26 -0.64 14.34
N TYR A 91 15.41 -1.16 14.79
CA TYR A 91 16.33 -0.40 15.62
C TYR A 91 16.96 0.68 14.75
N THR A 92 16.69 1.95 15.02
CA THR A 92 17.28 3.05 14.25
C THR A 92 18.02 4.01 15.17
N GLU A 93 19.31 4.18 14.88
CA GLU A 93 20.08 5.37 15.22
C GLU A 93 19.59 6.50 14.29
N SER A 94 18.57 7.22 14.75
CA SER A 94 18.10 8.55 14.32
C SER A 94 17.74 8.85 12.84
N TYR A 95 17.98 8.03 11.83
CA TYR A 95 17.58 8.35 10.44
C TYR A 95 17.31 7.09 9.59
N LEU A 96 16.11 6.98 9.03
CA LEU A 96 15.77 5.98 8.00
C LEU A 96 16.05 6.58 6.62
N THR A 97 17.02 6.01 5.92
CA THR A 97 17.29 6.33 4.51
C THR A 97 16.25 5.66 3.60
N TYR A 98 16.03 6.22 2.41
CA TYR A 98 15.09 5.68 1.41
C TYR A 98 15.38 4.20 1.07
N VAL A 99 16.66 3.83 1.06
CA VAL A 99 17.15 2.45 0.85
C VAL A 99 16.79 1.54 2.03
N GLN A 100 16.88 2.02 3.27
CA GLN A 100 16.52 1.24 4.46
C GLN A 100 15.01 0.98 4.56
N ALA A 101 14.17 1.78 3.89
CA ALA A 101 12.75 1.50 3.70
C ALA A 101 12.48 0.41 2.64
N GLY A 102 13.53 -0.19 2.07
CA GLY A 102 13.43 -1.21 1.03
C GLY A 102 13.29 -0.64 -0.38
N ILE A 103 13.55 0.66 -0.57
CA ILE A 103 13.40 1.34 -1.86
C ILE A 103 14.77 1.76 -2.40
N SER A 104 15.26 1.05 -3.42
CA SER A 104 16.48 1.44 -4.15
C SER A 104 16.12 2.14 -5.45
N VAL A 105 16.59 3.39 -5.59
CA VAL A 105 16.44 4.18 -6.81
C VAL A 105 17.31 3.60 -7.93
N GLU A 106 18.50 3.12 -7.56
CA GLU A 106 19.46 2.50 -8.47
C GLU A 106 18.87 1.24 -9.09
N ALA A 107 18.35 0.32 -8.27
CA ALA A 107 17.71 -0.92 -8.75
C ALA A 107 16.49 -0.61 -9.64
N GLY A 108 15.71 0.43 -9.29
CA GLY A 108 14.60 0.90 -10.13
C GLY A 108 15.07 1.38 -11.50
N ASN A 109 16.14 2.18 -11.54
CA ASN A 109 16.71 2.69 -12.79
C ASN A 109 17.33 1.56 -13.63
N GLU A 110 18.04 0.62 -13.01
CA GLU A 110 18.60 -0.56 -13.69
C GLU A 110 17.51 -1.40 -14.33
N LEU A 111 16.42 -1.66 -13.61
CA LEU A 111 15.27 -2.38 -14.15
C LEU A 111 14.67 -1.66 -15.36
N VAL A 112 14.46 -0.34 -15.25
CA VAL A 112 13.95 0.48 -16.36
C VAL A 112 14.85 0.34 -17.60
N GLN A 113 16.17 0.41 -17.44
CA GLN A 113 17.09 0.24 -18.57
C GLN A 113 17.03 -1.18 -19.15
N ALA A 114 16.92 -2.20 -18.31
CA ALA A 114 16.85 -3.60 -18.74
C ALA A 114 15.59 -3.90 -19.57
N ILE A 115 14.43 -3.32 -19.22
CA ILE A 115 13.16 -3.58 -19.93
C ILE A 115 12.84 -2.57 -21.03
N LYS A 116 13.62 -1.49 -21.17
CA LYS A 116 13.30 -0.38 -22.09
C LYS A 116 13.12 -0.86 -23.53
N SER A 117 13.99 -1.74 -24.01
CA SER A 117 13.89 -2.31 -25.37
C SER A 117 12.62 -3.16 -25.56
N LEU A 118 12.22 -3.91 -24.54
CA LEU A 118 11.00 -4.73 -24.57
C LEU A 118 9.75 -3.85 -24.60
N VAL A 119 9.68 -2.81 -23.77
CA VAL A 119 8.52 -1.89 -23.75
C VAL A 119 8.40 -1.13 -25.07
N LEU A 120 9.51 -0.74 -25.70
CA LEU A 120 9.47 -0.10 -27.02
C LEU A 120 8.82 -0.98 -28.10
N THR A 121 8.80 -2.31 -27.95
CA THR A 121 8.11 -3.21 -28.89
C THR A 121 6.59 -3.08 -28.84
N THR A 122 6.03 -2.49 -27.77
CA THR A 122 4.59 -2.29 -27.61
C THR A 122 4.11 -0.91 -28.07
N ARG A 123 4.99 -0.09 -28.67
CA ARG A 123 4.68 1.23 -29.22
C ARG A 123 3.53 1.16 -30.22
N ARG A 124 2.61 2.13 -30.17
CA ARG A 124 1.44 2.22 -31.05
C ARG A 124 1.01 3.66 -31.25
N SER A 125 0.08 3.93 -32.17
CA SER A 125 -0.45 5.29 -32.31
C SER A 125 -1.08 5.76 -30.98
N GLY A 126 -0.75 6.98 -30.57
CA GLY A 126 -1.15 7.54 -29.29
C GLY A 126 -0.25 7.19 -28.09
N ASP A 127 0.76 6.32 -28.25
CA ASP A 127 1.69 5.94 -27.17
C ASP A 127 3.12 5.78 -27.71
N ASP A 128 4.08 6.55 -27.20
CA ASP A 128 5.48 6.44 -27.60
C ASP A 128 6.22 5.30 -26.89
N ALA A 129 5.57 4.64 -25.94
CA ALA A 129 6.10 3.59 -25.08
C ALA A 129 7.39 4.00 -24.35
N ASP A 130 7.48 5.28 -23.96
CA ASP A 130 8.59 5.75 -23.12
C ASP A 130 8.33 5.46 -21.62
N ILE A 131 9.39 5.05 -20.92
CA ILE A 131 9.35 4.67 -19.51
C ILE A 131 10.55 5.26 -18.76
N GLY A 132 10.45 5.31 -17.42
CA GLY A 132 11.49 5.89 -16.55
C GLY A 132 11.14 7.27 -15.97
N ARG A 133 9.91 7.72 -16.20
CA ARG A 133 9.28 8.88 -15.54
C ARG A 133 8.12 8.41 -14.65
N TYR A 134 7.44 9.34 -13.99
CA TYR A 134 6.34 9.07 -13.07
C TYR A 134 5.07 8.43 -13.70
N GLY A 135 5.00 8.32 -15.03
CA GLY A 135 3.86 7.69 -15.72
C GLY A 135 4.03 7.67 -17.25
N GLY A 136 3.17 6.90 -17.91
CA GLY A 136 3.02 6.86 -19.37
C GLY A 136 1.86 7.73 -19.84
N VAL A 137 1.87 8.14 -21.10
CA VAL A 137 0.82 8.98 -21.71
C VAL A 137 0.18 8.24 -22.87
N PHE A 138 -1.14 8.41 -22.99
CA PHE A 138 -1.90 7.87 -24.12
C PHE A 138 -2.77 8.98 -24.73
N ASP A 139 -2.61 9.23 -26.03
CA ASP A 139 -3.41 10.19 -26.79
C ASP A 139 -4.44 9.47 -27.70
N PRO A 140 -5.72 9.40 -27.28
CA PRO A 140 -6.79 8.85 -28.12
C PRO A 140 -7.02 9.64 -29.42
N LYS A 141 -6.70 10.94 -29.45
CA LYS A 141 -6.91 11.77 -30.63
C LYS A 141 -5.94 11.38 -31.75
N ALA A 142 -4.69 11.03 -31.43
CA ALA A 142 -3.71 10.53 -32.39
C ALA A 142 -4.16 9.24 -33.10
N MET A 143 -5.08 8.48 -32.50
CA MET A 143 -5.70 7.30 -33.11
C MET A 143 -7.01 7.60 -33.87
N GLY A 144 -7.46 8.86 -33.90
CA GLY A 144 -8.66 9.29 -34.62
C GLY A 144 -9.98 9.11 -33.86
N TYR A 145 -9.95 8.82 -32.56
CA TYR A 145 -11.17 8.75 -31.76
C TYR A 145 -11.79 10.15 -31.58
N LYS A 146 -13.12 10.22 -31.67
CA LYS A 146 -13.91 11.41 -31.35
C LYS A 146 -14.74 11.12 -30.11
N ASP A 147 -14.60 11.96 -29.09
CA ASP A 147 -15.28 11.84 -27.79
C ASP A 147 -15.15 10.44 -27.14
N PRO A 148 -13.91 9.97 -26.86
CA PRO A 148 -13.69 8.63 -26.33
C PRO A 148 -14.07 8.52 -24.85
N VAL A 149 -14.71 7.40 -24.49
CA VAL A 149 -14.89 6.99 -23.09
C VAL A 149 -13.77 6.02 -22.72
N LEU A 150 -13.04 6.31 -21.64
CA LEU A 150 -11.96 5.48 -21.14
C LEU A 150 -12.47 4.52 -20.06
N VAL A 151 -12.16 3.23 -20.20
CA VAL A 151 -12.46 2.20 -19.20
C VAL A 151 -11.15 1.56 -18.75
N GLY A 152 -10.84 1.68 -17.46
CA GLY A 152 -9.67 1.06 -16.84
C GLY A 152 -10.05 -0.16 -16.00
N ARG A 153 -9.17 -1.16 -15.97
CA ARG A 153 -9.27 -2.33 -15.08
C ARG A 153 -7.89 -2.68 -14.57
N MET A 154 -7.79 -3.01 -13.29
CA MET A 154 -6.57 -3.49 -12.63
C MET A 154 -6.83 -4.90 -12.11
N ASP A 155 -5.94 -5.83 -12.42
CA ASP A 155 -6.04 -7.23 -12.01
C ASP A 155 -4.69 -7.72 -11.46
N GLY A 156 -4.75 -8.59 -10.46
CA GLY A 156 -3.59 -9.30 -9.94
C GLY A 156 -3.40 -10.67 -10.59
N VAL A 157 -2.15 -11.17 -10.57
CA VAL A 157 -1.81 -12.52 -11.05
C VAL A 157 -2.29 -13.61 -10.07
N GLY A 158 -2.34 -13.28 -8.77
CA GLY A 158 -2.82 -14.17 -7.72
C GLY A 158 -1.88 -15.33 -7.41
N THR A 159 -2.46 -16.46 -6.98
CA THR A 159 -1.73 -17.66 -6.50
C THR A 159 -0.90 -18.34 -7.59
N LYS A 160 -1.08 -17.99 -8.87
CA LYS A 160 -0.19 -18.44 -9.96
C LYS A 160 1.28 -18.03 -9.71
N LEU A 161 1.53 -16.94 -8.98
CA LEU A 161 2.90 -16.55 -8.60
C LEU A 161 3.58 -17.59 -7.71
N CYS A 162 2.84 -18.27 -6.81
CA CYS A 162 3.43 -19.32 -5.96
C CYS A 162 3.99 -20.46 -6.82
N VAL A 163 3.21 -20.92 -7.80
CA VAL A 163 3.65 -21.94 -8.76
C VAL A 163 4.86 -21.44 -9.57
N ALA A 164 4.84 -20.20 -10.05
CA ALA A 164 5.97 -19.63 -10.78
C ALA A 164 7.27 -19.61 -9.95
N PHE A 165 7.19 -19.32 -8.65
CA PHE A 165 8.34 -19.37 -7.74
C PHE A 165 8.82 -20.80 -7.50
N ASP A 166 7.91 -21.74 -7.25
CA ASP A 166 8.27 -23.13 -6.97
C ASP A 166 9.00 -23.79 -8.15
N PHE A 167 8.64 -23.42 -9.38
CA PHE A 167 9.23 -23.97 -10.61
C PHE A 167 10.32 -23.09 -11.23
N GLY A 168 10.57 -21.89 -10.71
CA GLY A 168 11.57 -20.94 -11.24
C GLY A 168 11.27 -20.43 -12.65
N VAL A 169 10.00 -20.44 -13.08
CA VAL A 169 9.57 -20.01 -14.42
C VAL A 169 8.77 -18.71 -14.31
N HIS A 170 9.34 -17.61 -14.79
CA HIS A 170 8.78 -16.25 -14.61
C HIS A 170 8.46 -15.52 -15.91
N ASP A 171 8.90 -16.03 -17.06
CA ASP A 171 8.75 -15.41 -18.38
C ASP A 171 7.28 -15.39 -18.89
N THR A 172 6.45 -16.32 -18.42
CA THR A 172 5.04 -16.46 -18.85
C THR A 172 4.02 -15.88 -17.87
N VAL A 173 4.43 -15.46 -16.66
CA VAL A 173 3.48 -15.01 -15.64
C VAL A 173 2.75 -13.72 -16.02
N GLY A 174 3.39 -12.89 -16.85
CA GLY A 174 2.81 -11.65 -17.38
C GLY A 174 1.84 -11.86 -18.55
N ILE A 175 1.73 -13.09 -19.08
CA ILE A 175 0.90 -13.42 -20.24
C ILE A 175 -0.35 -14.19 -19.77
N GLY A 176 -1.53 -13.60 -20.00
CA GLY A 176 -2.83 -14.23 -19.76
C GLY A 176 -3.43 -14.04 -18.35
N ARG A 177 -4.76 -13.92 -18.28
CA ARG A 177 -5.55 -14.06 -17.05
C ARG A 177 -6.07 -15.49 -17.01
N HIS A 178 -5.85 -16.19 -15.90
CA HIS A 178 -6.30 -17.55 -15.63
C HIS A 178 -5.67 -18.63 -16.55
N VAL A 179 -4.88 -19.51 -15.96
CA VAL A 179 -4.70 -20.87 -16.53
C VAL A 179 -4.99 -21.83 -15.40
N CYS A 180 -6.25 -22.26 -15.34
CA CYS A 180 -6.77 -23.48 -14.75
C CYS A 180 -8.18 -23.65 -15.36
N GLU A 181 -8.25 -24.19 -16.58
CA GLU A 181 -9.39 -25.02 -16.98
C GLU A 181 -9.04 -26.48 -16.69
#